data_AF-A0A7G9GMD4-F1
#
_entry.id   AF-A0A7G9GMD4-F1
#
_cell.length_a   1.000
_cell.length_b   1.000
_cell.length_c   1.000
_cell.angle_alpha   90.00
_cell.angle_beta   90.00
_cell.angle_gamma   90.00
#
_symmetry.space_group_name_H-M   'P 1'
#
loop_
_entity.id
_entity.type
_entity.pdbx_description
1 polymer ?
#
loop_
_entity_poly.entity_id
_entity_poly.type
_entity_poly.pdbx_seq_one_letter_code
_entity_poly.pdbx_strand_id
1 'polypeptide(L)'
;MISFLKKYVNKFRYAFGGLFHGITHDRSIFLQCLIAVCVIIVFAFFHLTMIEWVIVLILIGSIIALEFINSAIETIVDFISPEYNEKAKIMKDYAAAAVLVMSIVAAVVGLMILKGKL
;
A
#
# COMPACT_ATOMS: atom_id res chain seq x y z
N MET A 1 -17.54 -18.52 -24.37
CA MET A 1 -17.80 -17.13 -23.92
C MET A 1 -18.14 -17.04 -22.43
N ILE A 2 -19.11 -17.83 -21.92
CA ILE A 2 -19.50 -17.85 -20.49
C ILE A 2 -18.36 -18.29 -19.55
N SER A 3 -17.55 -19.30 -19.91
CA SER A 3 -16.42 -19.73 -19.07
C SER A 3 -15.26 -18.72 -19.00
N PHE A 4 -15.09 -17.89 -20.04
CA PHE A 4 -14.09 -16.83 -20.07
C PHE A 4 -14.49 -15.71 -19.12
N LEU A 5 -15.70 -15.16 -19.24
CA LEU A 5 -16.24 -14.15 -18.31
C LEU A 5 -16.22 -14.63 -16.85
N LYS A 6 -16.60 -15.89 -16.59
CA LYS A 6 -16.56 -16.49 -15.24
C LYS A 6 -15.13 -16.53 -14.65
N LYS A 7 -14.11 -16.73 -15.49
CA LYS A 7 -12.69 -16.72 -15.08
C LYS A 7 -12.21 -15.31 -14.68
N TYR A 8 -12.61 -14.26 -15.40
CA TYR A 8 -12.24 -12.87 -15.04
C TYR A 8 -13.00 -12.37 -13.82
N VAL A 9 -14.30 -12.65 -13.71
CA VAL A 9 -15.09 -12.32 -12.51
C VAL A 9 -14.49 -12.98 -11.26
N ASN A 10 -14.04 -14.23 -11.37
CA ASN A 10 -13.37 -14.90 -10.26
C ASN A 10 -12.03 -14.25 -9.88
N LYS A 11 -11.22 -13.76 -10.84
CA LYS A 11 -9.97 -13.04 -10.55
C LYS A 11 -10.23 -11.77 -9.72
N PHE A 12 -11.23 -10.97 -10.12
CA PHE A 12 -11.62 -9.79 -9.35
C PHE A 12 -12.10 -10.18 -7.95
N ARG A 13 -12.94 -11.22 -7.83
CA ARG A 13 -13.38 -11.71 -6.52
C ARG A 13 -12.20 -12.10 -5.62
N TYR A 14 -11.19 -12.78 -6.15
CA TYR A 14 -9.99 -13.13 -5.37
C TYR A 14 -9.17 -11.90 -4.98
N ALA A 15 -9.01 -10.93 -5.88
CA ALA A 15 -8.31 -9.68 -5.58
C ALA A 15 -9.03 -8.87 -4.48
N PHE A 16 -10.35 -8.72 -4.56
CA PHE A 16 -11.15 -8.07 -3.52
C PHE A 16 -11.12 -8.85 -2.20
N GLY A 17 -11.12 -10.18 -2.26
CA GLY A 17 -10.93 -11.04 -1.08
C GLY A 17 -9.58 -10.78 -0.41
N GLY A 18 -8.50 -10.70 -1.19
CA GLY A 18 -7.16 -10.35 -0.69
C GLY A 18 -7.11 -8.96 -0.07
N LEU A 19 -7.70 -7.96 -0.73
CA LEU A 19 -7.79 -6.59 -0.23
C LEU A 19 -8.50 -6.54 1.13
N PHE A 20 -9.67 -7.17 1.23
CA PHE A 20 -10.45 -7.21 2.47
C PHE A 20 -9.71 -7.97 3.58
N HIS A 21 -9.08 -9.10 3.25
CA HIS A 21 -8.31 -9.88 4.20
C HIS A 21 -7.13 -9.08 4.76
N GLY A 22 -6.34 -8.44 3.90
CA GLY A 22 -5.22 -7.59 4.33
C GLY A 22 -5.67 -6.45 5.24
N ILE A 23 -6.71 -5.71 4.85
CA ILE A 23 -7.21 -4.58 5.66
C ILE A 23 -7.74 -5.02 7.04
N THR A 24 -8.27 -6.24 7.15
CA THR A 24 -8.89 -6.71 8.40
C THR A 24 -7.93 -7.48 9.31
N HIS A 25 -6.90 -8.12 8.77
CA HIS A 25 -6.02 -9.02 9.53
C HIS A 25 -4.58 -8.49 9.65
N ASP A 26 -4.13 -7.65 8.71
CA ASP A 26 -2.80 -7.08 8.73
C ASP A 26 -2.81 -5.66 9.32
N ARG A 27 -2.09 -5.47 10.42
CA ARG A 27 -2.06 -4.19 11.15
C ARG A 27 -1.36 -3.09 10.35
N SER A 28 -0.32 -3.43 9.58
CA SER A 28 0.44 -2.46 8.79
C SER A 28 -0.40 -1.97 7.62
N ILE A 29 -1.08 -2.88 6.90
CA ILE A 29 -2.03 -2.53 5.83
C ILE A 29 -3.15 -1.66 6.38
N PHE A 30 -3.78 -2.04 7.49
CA PHE A 30 -4.84 -1.25 8.10
C PHE A 30 -4.37 0.17 8.47
N LEU A 31 -3.21 0.29 9.12
CA LEU A 31 -2.65 1.59 9.50
C LEU A 31 -2.37 2.45 8.27
N GLN A 32 -1.83 1.88 7.21
CA GLN A 32 -1.53 2.60 5.98
C GLN A 32 -2.79 3.11 5.27
N CYS A 33 -3.86 2.31 5.27
CA CYS A 33 -5.17 2.72 4.78
C CYS A 33 -5.78 3.86 5.64
N LEU A 34 -5.63 3.79 6.96
CA LEU A 34 -6.10 4.86 7.85
C LEU A 34 -5.34 6.17 7.60
N ILE A 35 -4.01 6.11 7.50
CA ILE A 35 -3.17 7.26 7.16
C ILE A 35 -3.58 7.84 5.81
N ALA A 36 -3.81 7.00 4.80
CA ALA A 36 -4.28 7.44 3.49
C ALA A 36 -5.59 8.24 3.57
N VAL A 37 -6.57 7.77 4.35
CA VAL A 37 -7.84 8.48 4.57
C VAL A 37 -7.60 9.82 5.26
N CYS A 38 -6.77 9.86 6.31
CA CYS A 38 -6.42 11.12 6.98
C CYS A 38 -5.76 12.11 6.03
N VAL A 39 -4.83 11.66 5.19
CA VAL A 39 -4.13 12.49 4.19
C VAL A 39 -5.11 13.06 3.16
N ILE A 40 -6.04 12.24 2.64
CA ILE A 40 -7.07 12.71 1.71
C ILE A 40 -7.97 13.77 2.37
N ILE A 41 -8.39 13.55 3.62
CA ILE A 41 -9.21 14.52 4.37
C ILE A 41 -8.46 15.84 4.54
N VAL A 42 -7.19 15.79 4.96
CA VAL A 42 -6.36 17.00 5.13
C VAL A 42 -6.25 17.75 3.80
N PHE A 43 -5.84 17.07 2.73
CA PHE A 43 -5.69 17.70 1.42
C PHE A 43 -7.01 18.19 0.81
N ALA A 44 -8.16 17.62 1.18
CA ALA A 44 -9.47 18.12 0.76
C ALA A 44 -9.80 19.52 1.29
N PHE A 45 -9.20 19.95 2.40
CA PHE A 45 -9.32 21.33 2.89
C PHE A 45 -8.42 22.32 2.12
N PHE A 46 -7.48 21.83 1.31
CA PHE A 46 -6.61 22.65 0.48
C PHE A 46 -7.12 22.65 -0.98
N HIS A 47 -6.98 23.79 -1.66
CA HIS A 47 -7.45 23.95 -3.04
C HIS A 47 -6.45 23.34 -4.03
N LEU A 48 -6.35 22.01 -4.02
CA LEU A 48 -5.47 21.25 -4.89
C LEU A 48 -5.97 21.30 -6.34
N THR A 49 -5.03 21.44 -7.26
CA THR A 49 -5.23 21.26 -8.68
C THR A 49 -5.44 19.78 -9.00
N MET A 50 -6.00 19.50 -10.18
CA MET A 50 -6.20 18.13 -10.65
C MET A 50 -4.89 17.31 -10.67
N ILE A 51 -3.77 17.93 -11.06
CA ILE A 51 -2.47 17.25 -11.13
C ILE A 51 -1.97 16.89 -9.73
N GLU A 52 -2.11 17.79 -8.76
CA GLU A 52 -1.73 17.52 -7.36
C GLU A 52 -2.55 16.37 -6.77
N TRP A 53 -3.86 16.31 -7.05
CA TRP A 53 -4.70 15.19 -6.65
C TRP A 53 -4.26 13.85 -7.27
N VAL A 54 -3.96 13.84 -8.57
CA VAL A 54 -3.46 12.64 -9.26
C VAL A 54 -2.17 12.16 -8.61
N ILE A 55 -1.24 13.06 -8.29
CA ILE A 55 0.02 12.72 -7.62
C ILE A 55 -0.26 12.12 -6.24
N VAL A 56 -1.10 12.76 -5.41
CA VAL A 56 -1.44 12.27 -4.07
C VAL A 56 -2.07 10.87 -4.13
N LEU A 57 -3.02 10.66 -5.04
CA LEU A 57 -3.70 9.36 -5.18
C LEU A 57 -2.75 8.25 -5.68
N ILE A 58 -1.85 8.57 -6.61
CA ILE A 58 -0.82 7.62 -7.08
C ILE A 58 0.11 7.24 -5.93
N LEU A 59 0.58 8.22 -5.15
CA LEU A 59 1.47 7.96 -4.01
C LEU A 59 0.80 7.07 -2.96
N ILE A 60 -0.44 7.41 -2.57
CA ILE A 60 -1.24 6.61 -1.63
C ILE A 60 -1.43 5.18 -2.15
N GLY A 61 -1.87 5.05 -3.41
CA GLY A 61 -2.08 3.74 -4.03
C GLY A 61 -0.79 2.92 -4.12
N SER A 62 0.34 3.57 -4.42
CA SER A 62 1.65 2.91 -4.47
C SER A 62 2.09 2.39 -3.11
N ILE A 63 1.92 3.17 -2.04
CA ILE A 63 2.32 2.70 -0.70
C ILE A 63 1.44 1.54 -0.25
N ILE A 64 0.12 1.62 -0.43
CA ILE A 64 -0.78 0.51 -0.07
C ILE A 64 -0.42 -0.75 -0.88
N ALA A 65 -0.17 -0.62 -2.18
CA ALA A 65 0.26 -1.75 -3.01
C ALA A 65 1.58 -2.37 -2.51
N LEU A 66 2.57 -1.54 -2.15
CA LEU A 66 3.82 -2.00 -1.56
C LEU A 66 3.62 -2.67 -0.20
N GLU A 67 2.70 -2.21 0.62
CA GLU A 67 2.38 -2.85 1.91
C GLU A 67 1.78 -4.26 1.73
N PHE A 68 0.91 -4.43 0.73
CA PHE A 68 0.42 -5.76 0.34
C PHE A 68 1.54 -6.67 -0.16
N ILE A 69 2.49 -6.12 -0.93
CA ILE A 69 3.66 -6.87 -1.39
C ILE A 69 4.56 -7.22 -0.19
N ASN A 70 4.78 -6.30 0.74
CA ASN A 70 5.54 -6.53 1.97
C ASN A 70 4.94 -7.69 2.77
N SER A 71 3.65 -7.63 3.06
CA SER A 71 2.90 -8.66 3.79
C SER A 71 2.95 -10.03 3.08
N ALA A 72 2.87 -10.04 1.74
CA ALA A 72 3.00 -11.26 0.95
C ALA A 72 4.42 -11.85 1.04
N ILE A 73 5.46 -11.02 0.98
CA ILE A 73 6.86 -11.46 1.15
C ILE A 73 7.08 -11.99 2.56
N GLU A 74 6.63 -11.29 3.59
CA GLU A 74 6.71 -11.74 4.98
C GLU A 74 6.05 -13.12 5.15
N THR A 75 4.83 -13.29 4.62
CA THR A 75 4.10 -14.56 4.65
C THR A 75 4.87 -15.69 3.95
N ILE A 76 5.46 -15.42 2.78
CA ILE A 76 6.26 -16.40 2.04
C ILE A 76 7.52 -16.77 2.82
N VAL A 77 8.22 -15.79 3.40
CA VAL A 77 9.44 -16.02 4.17
C VAL A 77 9.14 -16.82 5.44
N ASP A 78 8.04 -16.51 6.15
CA ASP A 78 7.59 -17.26 7.33
C ASP A 78 7.21 -18.70 6.99
N PHE A 79 6.62 -18.91 5.82
CA PHE A 79 6.29 -20.25 5.34
C PHE A 79 7.53 -21.09 5.03
N ILE A 80 8.57 -20.50 4.44
CA ILE A 80 9.77 -21.24 3.99
C ILE A 80 10.82 -21.37 5.11
N SER A 81 10.88 -20.40 6.03
CA SER A 81 11.85 -20.37 7.14
C SER A 81 11.14 -20.14 8.48
N PRO A 82 10.44 -21.16 9.02
CA PRO A 82 9.70 -21.04 10.27
C PRO A 82 10.60 -20.86 11.50
N GLU A 83 11.86 -21.30 11.42
CA GLU A 83 12.88 -21.03 12.43
C GLU A 83 13.66 -19.75 12.10
N TYR A 84 14.25 -19.14 13.12
CA TYR A 84 15.06 -17.93 12.96
C TYR A 84 16.20 -18.17 11.97
N ASN A 85 16.25 -17.33 10.94
CA ASN A 85 17.29 -17.34 9.93
C ASN A 85 17.69 -15.91 9.59
N GLU A 86 18.98 -15.61 9.61
CA GLU A 86 19.50 -14.26 9.36
C GLU A 86 19.12 -13.76 7.95
N LYS A 87 19.13 -14.64 6.94
CA LYS A 87 18.70 -14.29 5.59
C LYS A 87 17.21 -14.02 5.52
N ALA A 88 16.39 -14.78 6.26
CA ALA A 88 14.95 -14.55 6.36
C ALA A 88 14.66 -13.17 6.94
N LYS A 89 15.38 -12.80 8.01
CA LYS A 89 15.30 -11.45 8.59
C LYS A 89 15.64 -10.38 7.54
N ILE A 90 16.78 -10.50 6.85
CA ILE A 90 17.21 -9.52 5.83
C ILE A 90 16.17 -9.37 4.72
N MET A 91 15.56 -10.47 4.26
CA MET A 91 14.52 -10.41 3.22
C MET A 91 13.29 -9.61 3.68
N LYS A 92 12.84 -9.80 4.93
CA LYS A 92 11.75 -9.01 5.51
C LYS A 92 12.15 -7.55 5.70
N ASP A 93 13.37 -7.30 6.18
CA ASP A 93 13.89 -5.95 6.38
C ASP A 93 13.91 -5.16 5.05
N TYR A 94 14.25 -5.80 3.93
CA TYR A 94 14.22 -5.18 2.60
C TYR A 94 12.81 -4.89 2.10
N ALA A 95 11.85 -5.78 2.36
CA ALA A 95 10.45 -5.57 1.99
C ALA A 95 9.85 -4.39 2.78
N ALA A 96 10.10 -4.31 4.09
CA ALA A 96 9.70 -3.18 4.92
C ALA A 96 10.40 -1.87 4.51
N ALA A 97 11.69 -1.93 4.16
CA ALA A 97 12.44 -0.77 3.68
C ALA A 97 11.84 -0.18 2.38
N ALA A 98 11.30 -1.02 1.49
CA ALA A 98 10.66 -0.54 0.26
C ALA A 98 9.42 0.33 0.56
N VAL A 99 8.58 -0.09 1.50
CA VAL A 99 7.43 0.70 1.98
C VAL A 99 7.91 2.01 2.62
N LEU A 100 8.95 1.94 3.45
CA LEU A 100 9.50 3.12 4.14
C LEU A 100 10.00 4.17 3.14
N VAL A 101 10.79 3.75 2.15
CA VAL A 101 11.30 4.66 1.10
C VAL A 101 10.15 5.33 0.36
N MET A 102 9.13 4.57 -0.04
CA MET A 102 7.95 5.15 -0.71
C MET A 102 7.19 6.12 0.20
N SER A 103 7.09 5.81 1.49
CA SER A 103 6.43 6.67 2.48
C SER A 103 7.18 7.98 2.68
N ILE A 104 8.52 7.96 2.70
CA ILE A 104 9.35 9.16 2.78
C ILE A 104 9.15 10.04 1.53
N VAL A 105 9.19 9.43 0.34
CA VAL A 105 8.96 10.16 -0.92
C VAL A 105 7.58 10.80 -0.92
N ALA A 106 6.54 10.07 -0.52
CA ALA A 106 5.19 10.61 -0.45
C ALA A 106 5.05 11.76 0.55
N ALA A 107 5.72 11.66 1.71
CA ALA A 107 5.74 12.74 2.70
C ALA A 107 6.42 14.00 2.15
N VAL A 108 7.58 13.86 1.50
CA VAL A 108 8.29 15.00 0.88
C VAL A 108 7.43 15.66 -0.20
N VAL A 109 6.84 14.88 -1.10
CA VAL A 109 5.97 15.42 -2.15
C VAL A 109 4.73 16.08 -1.55
N GLY A 110 4.11 15.47 -0.53
CA GLY A 110 2.97 16.04 0.17
C GLY A 110 3.30 17.39 0.82
N LEU A 111 4.47 17.52 1.46
CA LEU A 111 4.95 18.78 2.02
C LEU A 111 5.21 19.84 0.95
N MET A 112 5.74 19.45 -0.22
CA MET A 112 5.95 20.37 -1.34
C MET A 112 4.63 20.92 -1.88
N ILE A 113 3.61 20.06 -2.03
CA ILE A 113 2.26 20.47 -2.43
C ILE A 113 1.68 21.43 -1.38
N LEU A 114 1.77 21.07 -0.10
CA LEU A 114 1.23 21.87 0.99
C LEU A 114 1.87 23.27 1.08
N LYS A 115 3.19 23.36 0.90
CA LYS A 115 3.92 24.64 0.86
C LYS A 115 3.45 25.55 -0.27
N GLY A 116 2.99 25.00 -1.40
CA GLY A 116 2.43 25.78 -2.50
C GLY A 116 1.02 26.33 -2.23
N LYS A 117 0.37 25.94 -1.13
CA LYS A 117 -1.01 26.31 -0.77
C LYS A 117 -1.12 27.17 0.48
N LEU A 118 -0.08 27.20 1.31
CA LEU A 118 0.11 28.11 2.44
C LEU A 118 0.57 29.48 1.95
#